data_AF-G5LPJ9-F1
#
_entry.id   AF-G5LPJ9-F1
#
_cell.length_a   1.000
_cell.length_b   1.000
_cell.length_c   1.000
_cell.angle_alpha   90.00
_cell.angle_beta   90.00
_cell.angle_gamma   90.00
#
_symmetry.space_group_name_H-M   'P 1'
#
loop_
_entity.id
_entity.type
_entity.pdbx_description
1 polymer ?
#
loop_
_entity_poly.entity_id
_entity_poly.type
_entity_poly.pdbx_seq_one_letter_code
_entity_poly.pdbx_strand_id
1 'polypeptide(L)'
;MENESRARAVKDQIDAIYQQTGVRPLVFYSIVLPEIRAIILQSEGFCQDIVQALVAPLQQEMKLDPTPIAHRTHGLNPGNLNKYDARIAAIDYTLAHDDGISLRNLDQAQVILLGVSRCGKTPTSLYLAMQFGIRAANYPFIADDMDNLTLPTSLKPLQHKLFGLTIDPERLAAIREERRENSRYASLRQCRMEVAEVEALYRKNQIPCLNSTNYSVEEIATKILDIMGLNRRMY
;
A
#
# COMPACT_ATOMS: atom_id res chain seq x y z
N MET A 1 -22.84 12.22 6.32
CA MET A 1 -23.86 11.16 6.31
C MET A 1 -24.51 11.14 4.93
N GLU A 2 -24.76 9.95 4.39
CA GLU A 2 -25.57 9.77 3.19
C GLU A 2 -27.03 10.08 3.55
N ASN A 3 -27.65 11.02 2.86
CA ASN A 3 -29.03 11.42 3.09
C ASN A 3 -29.72 11.83 1.78
N GLU A 4 -31.05 11.85 1.78
CA GLU A 4 -31.83 12.12 0.56
C GLU A 4 -31.52 13.49 -0.05
N SER A 5 -31.26 14.51 0.78
CA SER A 5 -30.93 15.86 0.32
C SER A 5 -29.67 15.85 -0.57
N ARG A 6 -28.62 15.15 -0.12
CA ARG A 6 -27.39 14.99 -0.90
C ARG A 6 -27.61 14.15 -2.16
N ALA A 7 -28.46 13.13 -2.09
CA ALA A 7 -28.81 12.31 -3.26
C ALA A 7 -29.50 13.13 -4.34
N ARG A 8 -30.44 14.00 -3.96
CA ARG A 8 -31.12 14.93 -4.88
C ARG A 8 -30.14 15.93 -5.50
N ALA A 9 -29.23 16.49 -4.71
CA ALA A 9 -28.20 17.39 -5.23
C ALA A 9 -27.29 16.70 -6.27
N VAL A 10 -26.91 15.44 -6.05
CA VAL A 10 -26.11 14.66 -7.02
C VAL A 10 -26.93 14.34 -8.29
N LYS A 11 -28.20 13.96 -8.14
CA LYS A 11 -29.12 13.79 -9.27
C LYS A 11 -29.17 15.06 -10.13
N ASP A 12 -29.41 16.21 -9.51
CA ASP A 12 -29.53 17.48 -10.23
C ASP A 12 -28.22 17.87 -10.93
N GLN A 13 -27.06 17.51 -10.37
CA GLN A 13 -25.76 17.66 -11.05
C GLN A 13 -25.64 16.77 -12.29
N ILE A 14 -26.05 15.50 -12.20
CA ILE A 14 -26.05 14.58 -13.35
C ILE A 14 -26.93 15.13 -14.46
N ASP A 15 -28.13 15.59 -14.11
CA ASP A 15 -29.10 16.14 -15.06
C ASP A 15 -28.56 17.43 -15.70
N ALA A 16 -27.92 18.30 -14.92
CA ALA A 16 -27.31 19.53 -15.44
C ALA A 16 -26.17 19.23 -16.44
N ILE A 17 -25.33 18.22 -16.18
CA ILE A 17 -24.27 17.81 -17.12
C ILE A 17 -24.89 17.32 -18.43
N TYR A 18 -25.95 16.52 -18.36
CA TYR A 18 -26.65 16.06 -19.56
C TYR A 18 -27.26 17.23 -20.34
N GLN A 19 -27.91 18.17 -19.65
CA GLN A 19 -28.50 19.36 -20.28
C GLN A 19 -27.46 20.27 -20.94
N GLN A 20 -26.27 20.42 -20.35
CA GLN A 20 -25.21 21.27 -20.88
C GLN A 20 -24.46 20.63 -22.05
N THR A 21 -24.22 19.32 -21.99
CA THR A 21 -23.35 18.63 -22.95
C THR A 21 -24.10 17.90 -24.05
N GLY A 22 -25.39 17.57 -23.83
CA GLY A 22 -26.17 16.68 -24.69
C GLY A 22 -25.68 15.22 -24.68
N VAL A 23 -24.65 14.89 -23.90
CA VAL A 23 -24.07 13.55 -23.81
C VAL A 23 -24.50 12.92 -22.51
N ARG A 24 -25.11 11.73 -22.59
CA ARG A 24 -25.62 11.02 -21.42
C ARG A 24 -24.47 10.62 -20.48
N PRO A 25 -24.43 11.12 -19.22
CA PRO A 25 -23.34 10.80 -18.30
C PRO A 25 -23.34 9.34 -17.88
N LEU A 26 -22.16 8.73 -17.76
CA LEU A 26 -22.00 7.42 -17.12
C LEU A 26 -21.91 7.63 -15.60
N VAL A 27 -22.80 6.96 -14.85
CA VAL A 27 -22.89 7.11 -13.39
C VAL A 27 -22.59 5.76 -12.74
N PHE A 28 -21.39 5.60 -12.22
CA PHE A 28 -20.99 4.41 -11.49
C PHE A 28 -21.18 4.61 -9.98
N TYR A 29 -21.88 3.69 -9.32
CA TYR A 29 -22.21 3.84 -7.90
C TYR A 29 -22.15 2.51 -7.12
N SER A 30 -22.07 2.64 -5.80
CA SER A 30 -22.02 1.55 -4.80
C SER A 30 -22.93 1.84 -3.61
N ILE A 31 -24.14 2.32 -3.91
CA ILE A 31 -25.13 2.79 -2.92
C ILE A 31 -25.85 1.59 -2.32
N VAL A 32 -25.73 1.45 -1.00
CA VAL A 32 -26.34 0.33 -0.26
C VAL A 32 -27.80 0.62 0.10
N LEU A 33 -28.13 1.88 0.41
CA LEU A 33 -29.46 2.29 0.87
C LEU A 33 -30.46 2.37 -0.31
N PRO A 34 -31.54 1.56 -0.31
CA PRO A 34 -32.51 1.52 -1.41
C PRO A 34 -33.13 2.87 -1.75
N GLU A 35 -33.45 3.68 -0.74
CA GLU A 35 -34.06 5.00 -0.87
C GLU A 35 -33.14 6.01 -1.56
N ILE A 36 -31.84 5.99 -1.23
CA ILE A 36 -30.82 6.84 -1.88
C ILE A 36 -30.59 6.38 -3.33
N ARG A 37 -30.52 5.07 -3.54
CA ARG A 37 -30.36 4.48 -4.87
C ARG A 37 -31.53 4.86 -5.79
N ALA A 38 -32.76 4.80 -5.28
CA ALA A 38 -33.95 5.15 -6.04
C ALA A 38 -33.89 6.62 -6.55
N ILE A 39 -33.37 7.55 -5.75
CA ILE A 39 -33.20 8.95 -6.16
C ILE A 39 -32.17 9.09 -7.29
N ILE A 40 -31.02 8.40 -7.20
CA ILE A 40 -29.96 8.48 -8.22
C ILE A 40 -30.41 7.83 -9.54
N LEU A 41 -31.16 6.73 -9.48
CA LEU A 41 -31.72 6.06 -10.65
C LEU A 41 -32.75 6.91 -11.41
N GLN A 42 -33.28 7.97 -10.80
CA GLN A 42 -34.16 8.95 -11.46
C GLN A 42 -33.40 10.04 -12.22
N SER A 43 -32.06 10.02 -12.22
CA SER A 43 -31.27 10.96 -13.02
C SER A 43 -31.27 10.58 -14.50
N GLU A 44 -30.92 11.54 -15.35
CA GLU A 44 -30.71 11.36 -16.80
C GLU A 44 -29.46 10.51 -17.12
N GLY A 45 -28.64 10.19 -16.11
CA GLY A 45 -27.44 9.38 -16.25
C GLY A 45 -27.71 7.92 -16.64
N PHE A 46 -26.75 7.30 -17.31
CA PHE A 46 -26.70 5.84 -17.44
C PHE A 46 -26.06 5.26 -16.17
N CYS A 47 -26.92 4.79 -15.27
CA CYS A 47 -26.53 4.40 -13.91
C CYS A 47 -26.16 2.91 -13.83
N GLN A 48 -24.93 2.63 -13.42
CA GLN A 48 -24.39 1.28 -13.24
C GLN A 48 -24.00 1.02 -11.78
N ASP A 49 -24.67 0.05 -11.15
CA ASP A 49 -24.31 -0.44 -9.82
C ASP A 49 -23.14 -1.43 -9.95
N ILE A 50 -21.96 -1.04 -9.49
CA ILE A 50 -20.75 -1.89 -9.58
C ILE A 50 -20.83 -3.03 -8.56
N VAL A 51 -21.42 -2.79 -7.40
CA VAL A 51 -21.50 -3.80 -6.33
C VAL A 51 -22.51 -4.85 -6.72
N GLN A 52 -23.72 -4.45 -7.14
CA GLN A 52 -24.75 -5.41 -7.56
C GLN A 52 -24.31 -6.23 -8.78
N ALA A 53 -23.48 -5.69 -9.68
CA ALA A 53 -22.91 -6.46 -10.79
C ALA A 53 -22.06 -7.66 -10.31
N LEU A 54 -21.38 -7.53 -9.18
CA LEU A 54 -20.61 -8.62 -8.55
C LEU A 54 -21.45 -9.50 -7.64
N VAL A 55 -22.47 -8.94 -6.97
CA VAL A 55 -23.27 -9.66 -5.97
C VAL A 55 -24.42 -10.45 -6.62
N ALA A 56 -25.03 -9.97 -7.72
CA ALA A 56 -26.17 -10.64 -8.36
C ALA A 56 -25.87 -12.08 -8.81
N PRO A 57 -24.70 -12.40 -9.41
CA PRO A 57 -24.36 -13.79 -9.73
C PRO A 57 -24.26 -14.68 -8.49
N LEU A 58 -23.70 -14.15 -7.39
CA LEU A 58 -23.58 -14.88 -6.12
C LEU A 58 -24.94 -15.09 -5.46
N GLN A 59 -25.86 -14.13 -5.54
CA GLN A 59 -27.23 -14.27 -5.04
C GLN A 59 -27.97 -15.40 -5.76
N GLN A 60 -27.83 -15.46 -7.09
CA GLN A 60 -28.44 -16.51 -7.91
C GLN A 60 -27.90 -17.89 -7.56
N GLU A 61 -26.57 -18.01 -7.40
CA GLU A 61 -25.92 -19.28 -7.05
C GLU A 61 -26.28 -19.72 -5.62
N MET A 62 -26.22 -18.80 -4.66
CA MET A 62 -26.42 -19.09 -3.24
C MET A 62 -27.89 -19.13 -2.84
N LYS A 63 -28.81 -18.66 -3.69
CA LYS A 63 -30.26 -18.50 -3.41
C LYS A 63 -30.53 -17.74 -2.10
N LEU A 64 -29.71 -16.73 -1.82
CA LEU A 64 -29.82 -15.89 -0.63
C LEU A 64 -29.94 -14.43 -1.04
N ASP A 65 -30.91 -13.74 -0.45
CA ASP A 65 -31.08 -12.31 -0.65
C ASP A 65 -29.97 -11.52 0.05
N PRO A 66 -29.43 -10.46 -0.57
CA PRO A 66 -28.48 -9.58 0.08
C PRO A 66 -29.17 -8.85 1.22
N THR A 67 -28.48 -8.68 2.35
CA THR A 67 -28.95 -7.81 3.44
C THR A 67 -28.21 -6.47 3.36
N PRO A 68 -28.79 -5.42 2.75
CA PRO A 68 -28.13 -4.12 2.63
C PRO A 68 -28.06 -3.47 4.00
N ILE A 69 -26.86 -3.42 4.57
CA ILE A 69 -26.62 -2.76 5.85
C ILE A 69 -25.53 -1.72 5.62
N ALA A 70 -25.91 -0.45 5.72
CA ALA A 70 -24.96 0.66 5.68
C ALA A 70 -23.90 0.49 6.78
N HIS A 71 -22.67 0.90 6.49
CA HIS A 71 -21.54 0.86 7.42
C HIS A 71 -21.03 -0.53 7.88
N ARG A 72 -21.53 -1.65 7.33
CA ARG A 72 -21.04 -2.99 7.72
C ARG A 72 -19.58 -3.26 7.35
N THR A 73 -19.02 -2.56 6.36
CA THR A 73 -17.62 -2.67 5.96
C THR A 73 -16.65 -1.91 6.87
N HIS A 74 -17.14 -1.03 7.75
CA HIS A 74 -16.30 -0.17 8.61
C HIS A 74 -16.74 -0.16 10.08
N GLY A 75 -17.74 -0.96 10.47
CA GLY A 75 -18.15 -1.11 11.86
C GLY A 75 -17.20 -2.03 12.63
N LEU A 76 -16.53 -1.47 13.64
CA LEU A 76 -15.96 -2.25 14.74
C LEU A 76 -17.09 -3.09 15.36
N ASN A 77 -17.07 -4.39 15.11
CA ASN A 77 -17.93 -5.36 15.75
C ASN A 77 -17.07 -6.17 16.75
N PRO A 78 -17.63 -6.74 17.82
CA PRO A 78 -16.86 -7.50 18.80
C PRO A 78 -15.99 -8.62 18.19
N GLY A 79 -16.41 -9.19 17.06
CA GLY A 79 -15.66 -10.22 16.31
C GLY A 79 -14.50 -9.71 15.44
N ASN A 80 -14.35 -8.39 15.25
CA ASN A 80 -13.25 -7.81 14.46
C ASN A 80 -12.37 -6.80 15.21
N LEU A 81 -12.68 -6.49 16.48
CA LEU A 81 -11.87 -5.61 17.33
C LEU A 81 -10.40 -6.05 17.39
N ASN A 82 -10.14 -7.32 17.71
CA ASN A 82 -8.76 -7.84 17.79
C ASN A 82 -7.99 -7.71 16.47
N LYS A 83 -8.68 -7.76 15.33
CA LYS A 83 -8.08 -7.64 13.99
C LYS A 83 -7.71 -6.19 13.71
N TYR A 84 -8.61 -5.28 14.08
CA TYR A 84 -8.37 -3.84 13.99
C TYR A 84 -7.20 -3.43 14.88
N ASP A 85 -7.18 -3.89 16.14
CA ASP A 85 -6.11 -3.59 17.09
C ASP A 85 -4.75 -4.12 16.62
N ALA A 86 -4.69 -5.34 16.08
CA ALA A 86 -3.46 -5.90 15.53
C ALA A 86 -2.95 -5.10 14.32
N ARG A 87 -3.87 -4.61 13.46
CA ARG A 87 -3.54 -3.76 12.31
C ARG A 87 -3.04 -2.38 12.75
N ILE A 88 -3.71 -1.74 13.71
CA ILE A 88 -3.25 -0.47 14.29
C ILE A 88 -1.88 -0.64 14.92
N ALA A 89 -1.66 -1.70 15.70
CA ALA A 89 -0.35 -2.00 16.29
C ALA A 89 0.75 -2.22 15.23
N ALA A 90 0.41 -2.81 14.07
CA ALA A 90 1.36 -2.96 12.97
C ALA A 90 1.71 -1.61 12.31
N ILE A 91 0.71 -0.74 12.14
CA ILE A 91 0.90 0.61 11.60
C ILE A 91 1.75 1.44 12.56
N ASP A 92 1.41 1.48 13.85
CA ASP A 92 2.15 2.23 14.87
C ASP A 92 3.60 1.76 14.96
N TYR A 93 3.81 0.43 14.97
CA TYR A 93 5.15 -0.15 14.92
C TYR A 93 5.92 0.34 13.69
N THR A 94 5.30 0.26 12.50
CA THR A 94 5.98 0.59 11.25
C THR A 94 6.31 2.07 11.15
N LEU A 95 5.41 2.95 11.59
CA LEU A 95 5.65 4.39 11.66
C LEU A 95 6.80 4.72 12.63
N ALA A 96 6.86 4.03 13.78
CA ALA A 96 7.95 4.20 14.74
C ALA A 96 9.33 3.72 14.21
N HIS A 97 9.36 2.92 13.14
CA HIS A 97 10.59 2.35 12.55
C HIS A 97 10.83 2.78 11.09
N ASP A 98 10.13 3.81 10.59
CA ASP A 98 10.31 4.29 9.21
C ASP A 98 11.60 5.10 9.04
N ASP A 99 11.96 5.92 10.04
CA ASP A 99 13.12 6.82 9.98
C ASP A 99 14.47 6.10 10.11
N GLY A 100 14.48 4.79 10.38
CA GLY A 100 15.70 3.95 10.40
C GLY A 100 16.69 4.22 11.54
N ILE A 101 16.38 5.14 12.45
CA ILE A 101 17.28 5.57 13.54
C ILE A 101 17.15 4.66 14.78
N SER A 102 16.00 4.01 14.99
CA SER A 102 15.77 3.15 16.15
C SER A 102 16.06 1.69 15.83
N LEU A 103 17.14 1.15 16.41
CA LEU A 103 17.42 -0.30 16.45
C LEU A 103 16.63 -1.04 17.54
N ARG A 104 15.83 -0.32 18.33
CA ARG A 104 15.04 -0.92 19.42
C ARG A 104 13.92 -1.76 18.81
N ASN A 105 13.58 -2.89 19.44
CA ASN A 105 12.43 -3.72 19.07
C ASN A 105 12.43 -4.26 17.62
N LEU A 106 13.58 -4.30 16.93
CA LEU A 106 13.69 -4.91 15.60
C LEU A 106 13.37 -6.41 15.60
N ASP A 107 13.54 -7.07 16.75
CA ASP A 107 13.13 -8.45 16.98
C ASP A 107 11.61 -8.65 16.84
N GLN A 108 10.80 -7.60 17.03
CA GLN A 108 9.35 -7.65 16.86
C GLN A 108 8.90 -7.47 15.40
N ALA A 109 9.81 -7.06 14.51
CA ALA A 109 9.53 -6.96 13.08
C ALA A 109 9.21 -8.35 12.52
N GLN A 110 8.30 -8.39 11.57
CA GLN A 110 8.06 -9.56 10.73
C GLN A 110 8.89 -9.50 9.46
N VAL A 111 9.18 -8.29 8.97
CA VAL A 111 10.09 -8.04 7.87
C VAL A 111 10.89 -6.76 8.12
N ILE A 112 12.16 -6.78 7.75
CA ILE A 112 13.06 -5.64 7.83
C ILE A 112 13.52 -5.33 6.41
N LEU A 113 13.05 -4.20 5.87
CA LEU A 113 13.39 -3.75 4.52
C LEU A 113 14.73 -3.03 4.54
N LEU A 114 15.67 -3.55 3.76
CA LEU A 114 17.00 -2.98 3.55
C LEU A 114 17.06 -2.23 2.22
N GLY A 115 17.92 -1.22 2.14
CA GLY A 115 18.29 -0.61 0.85
C GLY A 115 18.64 0.86 0.93
N VAL A 116 19.07 1.40 -0.20
CA VAL A 116 19.45 2.81 -0.35
C VAL A 116 18.27 3.76 -0.11
N SER A 117 18.54 4.99 0.29
CA SER A 117 17.50 6.02 0.37
C SER A 117 16.79 6.17 -0.98
N ARG A 118 15.45 6.21 -0.97
CA ARG A 118 14.55 6.31 -2.15
C ARG A 118 14.33 5.04 -3.00
N CYS A 119 14.70 3.85 -2.55
CA CYS A 119 14.30 2.58 -3.21
C CYS A 119 12.87 2.08 -2.87
N GLY A 120 11.99 2.92 -2.32
CA GLY A 120 10.60 2.53 -2.06
C GLY A 120 10.33 1.79 -0.73
N LYS A 121 11.27 1.76 0.22
CA LYS A 121 11.07 1.15 1.56
C LYS A 121 9.84 1.69 2.31
N THR A 122 9.80 3.00 2.59
CA THR A 122 8.72 3.68 3.33
C THR A 122 7.30 3.41 2.80
N PRO A 123 7.01 3.62 1.50
CA PRO A 123 5.67 3.32 1.00
C PRO A 123 5.36 1.81 1.07
N THR A 124 6.35 0.94 0.85
CA THR A 124 6.18 -0.51 0.94
C THR A 124 5.91 -0.99 2.36
N SER A 125 6.68 -0.54 3.35
CA SER A 125 6.50 -0.91 4.76
C SER A 125 5.14 -0.45 5.26
N LEU A 126 4.75 0.78 4.95
CA LEU A 126 3.45 1.33 5.35
C LEU A 126 2.30 0.55 4.69
N TYR A 127 2.44 0.19 3.41
CA TYR A 127 1.44 -0.62 2.71
C TYR A 127 1.34 -2.03 3.31
N LEU A 128 2.46 -2.66 3.67
CA LEU A 128 2.50 -3.96 4.35
C LEU A 128 1.75 -3.92 5.69
N ALA A 129 1.96 -2.86 6.47
CA ALA A 129 1.27 -2.65 7.74
C ALA A 129 -0.23 -2.39 7.54
N MET A 130 -0.56 -1.47 6.61
CA MET A 130 -1.94 -1.07 6.36
C MET A 130 -2.75 -2.19 5.73
N GLN A 131 -2.28 -2.88 4.70
CA GLN A 131 -3.13 -3.84 3.98
C GLN A 131 -3.04 -5.25 4.54
N PHE A 132 -1.92 -5.61 5.16
CA PHE A 132 -1.67 -6.99 5.59
C PHE A 132 -1.41 -7.13 7.08
N GLY A 133 -1.42 -6.04 7.86
CA GLY A 133 -1.19 -6.06 9.31
C GLY A 133 0.22 -6.55 9.67
N ILE A 134 1.19 -6.34 8.77
CA ILE A 134 2.57 -6.80 8.93
C ILE A 134 3.41 -5.70 9.58
N ARG A 135 4.10 -6.04 10.67
CA ARG A 135 5.10 -5.17 11.29
C ARG A 135 6.36 -5.12 10.41
N ALA A 136 6.49 -4.06 9.62
CA ALA A 136 7.65 -3.81 8.79
C ALA A 136 8.55 -2.76 9.42
N ALA A 137 9.87 -2.96 9.40
CA ALA A 137 10.85 -1.97 9.82
C ALA A 137 11.74 -1.58 8.64
N ASN A 138 12.19 -0.33 8.59
CA ASN A 138 13.07 0.14 7.53
C ASN A 138 14.49 0.34 8.07
N TYR A 139 15.47 -0.30 7.44
CA TYR A 139 16.88 -0.09 7.74
C TYR A 139 17.56 0.54 6.51
N PRO A 140 17.86 1.85 6.54
CA PRO A 140 18.52 2.52 5.43
C PRO A 140 20.03 2.24 5.44
N PHE A 141 20.61 2.03 4.26
CA PHE A 141 22.05 2.21 4.08
C PHE A 141 22.31 3.66 3.64
N ILE A 142 23.20 4.35 4.37
CA ILE A 142 23.58 5.73 4.10
C ILE A 142 24.91 5.77 3.34
N ALA A 143 25.23 6.93 2.75
CA ALA A 143 26.44 7.10 1.95
C ALA A 143 27.71 6.79 2.75
N ASP A 144 27.73 7.12 4.03
CA ASP A 144 28.87 6.88 4.94
C ASP A 144 29.13 5.38 5.18
N ASP A 145 28.15 4.51 4.93
CA ASP A 145 28.30 3.06 5.07
C ASP A 145 29.04 2.44 3.88
N MET A 146 29.12 3.12 2.73
CA MET A 146 29.46 2.50 1.44
C MET A 146 30.93 2.08 1.34
N ASP A 147 31.85 2.80 1.97
CA ASP A 147 33.29 2.49 1.90
C ASP A 147 33.64 1.14 2.57
N ASN A 148 32.79 0.65 3.48
CA ASN A 148 32.95 -0.64 4.16
C ASN A 148 31.59 -1.28 4.47
N LEU A 149 30.74 -1.36 3.45
CA LEU A 149 29.37 -1.83 3.63
C LEU A 149 29.36 -3.29 4.10
N THR A 150 28.95 -3.49 5.34
CA THR A 150 28.82 -4.81 5.96
C THR A 150 27.49 -4.90 6.67
N LEU A 151 26.96 -6.12 6.81
CA LEU A 151 25.70 -6.33 7.52
C LEU A 151 25.95 -6.03 9.00
N PRO A 152 25.26 -5.03 9.58
CA PRO A 152 25.40 -4.68 10.99
C PRO A 152 25.24 -5.90 11.89
N THR A 153 26.05 -5.99 12.94
CA THR A 153 26.02 -7.12 13.88
C THR A 153 24.66 -7.29 14.56
N SER A 154 23.93 -6.19 14.77
CA SER A 154 22.55 -6.19 15.29
C SER A 154 21.54 -6.87 14.38
N LEU A 155 21.78 -6.90 13.06
CA LEU A 155 20.88 -7.54 12.09
C LEU A 155 21.20 -9.02 11.86
N LYS A 156 22.39 -9.49 12.23
CA LYS A 156 22.79 -10.90 12.03
C LYS A 156 21.83 -11.91 12.67
N PRO A 157 21.35 -11.73 13.92
CA PRO A 157 20.37 -12.65 14.51
C PRO A 157 19.01 -12.63 13.80
N LEU A 158 18.72 -11.55 13.08
CA LEU A 158 17.45 -11.30 12.40
C LEU A 158 17.52 -11.60 10.90
N GLN A 159 18.57 -12.29 10.42
CA GLN A 159 18.82 -12.52 8.99
C GLN A 159 17.60 -13.10 8.25
N HIS A 160 16.87 -14.02 8.89
CA HIS A 160 15.65 -14.64 8.36
C HIS A 160 14.46 -13.67 8.16
N LYS A 161 14.57 -12.43 8.65
CA LYS A 161 13.56 -11.36 8.51
C LYS A 161 13.99 -10.27 7.51
N LEU A 162 15.22 -10.33 7.00
CA LEU A 162 15.77 -9.30 6.14
C LEU A 162 15.26 -9.47 4.71
N PHE A 163 14.85 -8.38 4.09
CA PHE A 163 14.49 -8.34 2.68
C PHE A 163 15.09 -7.09 2.02
N GLY A 164 15.85 -7.27 0.95
CA GLY A 164 16.49 -6.18 0.23
C GLY A 164 15.56 -5.55 -0.82
N LEU A 165 15.47 -4.23 -0.84
CA LEU A 165 14.97 -3.48 -1.99
C LEU A 165 16.16 -2.84 -2.72
N THR A 166 16.26 -3.12 -4.01
CA THR A 166 17.19 -2.47 -4.94
C THR A 166 16.41 -1.68 -6.00
N ILE A 167 17.09 -0.84 -6.76
CA ILE A 167 16.51 0.05 -7.75
C ILE A 167 17.55 0.37 -8.82
N ASP A 168 17.10 0.58 -10.05
CA ASP A 168 17.97 0.95 -11.16
C ASP A 168 18.63 2.31 -10.87
N PRO A 169 19.95 2.44 -11.03
CA PRO A 169 20.67 3.68 -10.70
C PRO A 169 20.15 4.92 -11.43
N GLU A 170 19.73 4.78 -12.68
CA GLU A 170 19.14 5.85 -13.49
C GLU A 170 17.82 6.33 -12.88
N ARG A 171 16.96 5.39 -12.46
CA ARG A 171 15.69 5.72 -11.80
C ARG A 171 15.94 6.36 -10.44
N LEU A 172 16.88 5.83 -9.68
CA LEU A 172 17.25 6.37 -8.37
C LEU A 172 17.77 7.80 -8.48
N ALA A 173 18.65 8.07 -9.44
CA ALA A 173 19.18 9.40 -9.70
C ALA A 173 18.04 10.38 -10.03
N ALA A 174 17.11 10.00 -10.92
CA ALA A 174 15.96 10.83 -11.27
C ALA A 174 15.09 11.19 -10.04
N ILE A 175 14.76 10.21 -9.19
CA ILE A 175 13.97 10.45 -7.96
C ILE A 175 14.72 11.34 -6.97
N ARG A 176 16.04 11.19 -6.88
CA ARG A 176 16.87 12.00 -5.98
C ARG A 176 17.06 13.42 -6.50
N GLU A 177 17.13 13.59 -7.81
CA GLU A 177 17.20 14.91 -8.46
C GLU A 177 15.94 15.71 -8.12
N GLU A 178 14.75 15.14 -8.27
CA GLU A 178 13.48 15.76 -7.86
C GLU A 178 13.46 16.19 -6.38
N ARG A 179 14.17 15.45 -5.50
CA ARG A 179 14.22 15.75 -4.07
C ARG A 179 15.25 16.84 -3.74
N ARG A 180 16.43 16.78 -4.37
CA ARG A 180 17.61 17.61 -4.09
C ARG A 180 18.45 17.72 -5.37
N GLU A 181 18.03 18.65 -6.20
CA GLU A 181 18.68 18.95 -7.48
C GLU A 181 20.16 19.30 -7.32
N ASN A 182 20.96 18.98 -8.34
CA ASN A 182 22.37 19.33 -8.48
C ASN A 182 23.27 18.91 -7.29
N SER A 183 22.93 17.79 -6.64
CA SER A 183 23.67 17.29 -5.48
C SER A 183 24.50 16.04 -5.80
N ARG A 184 25.63 15.84 -5.09
CA ARG A 184 26.39 14.58 -5.17
C ARG A 184 25.51 13.35 -4.88
N TYR A 185 24.56 13.51 -3.95
CA TYR A 185 23.57 12.51 -3.58
C TYR A 185 22.68 12.04 -4.74
N ALA A 186 22.31 12.96 -5.64
CA ALA A 186 21.49 12.68 -6.81
C ALA A 186 22.30 12.25 -8.05
N SER A 187 23.62 12.44 -8.04
CA SER A 187 24.47 12.09 -9.18
C SER A 187 24.39 10.60 -9.54
N LEU A 188 24.32 10.30 -10.85
CA LEU A 188 24.26 8.94 -11.36
C LEU A 188 25.45 8.09 -10.91
N ARG A 189 26.65 8.69 -10.83
CA ARG A 189 27.86 8.03 -10.34
C ARG A 189 27.69 7.54 -8.90
N GLN A 190 27.18 8.39 -8.01
CA GLN A 190 26.94 8.03 -6.62
C GLN A 190 25.86 6.94 -6.52
N CYS A 191 24.75 7.09 -7.26
CA CYS A 191 23.66 6.11 -7.26
C CYS A 191 24.13 4.73 -7.75
N ARG A 192 24.95 4.66 -8.81
CA ARG A 192 25.52 3.41 -9.33
C ARG A 192 26.39 2.70 -8.29
N MET A 193 27.26 3.46 -7.62
CA MET A 193 28.12 2.92 -6.57
C MET A 193 27.30 2.39 -5.40
N GLU A 194 26.35 3.17 -4.87
CA GLU A 194 25.52 2.76 -3.73
C GLU A 194 24.68 1.51 -4.02
N VAL A 195 24.06 1.46 -5.21
CA VAL A 195 23.27 0.28 -5.63
C VAL A 195 24.16 -0.95 -5.76
N ALA A 196 25.33 -0.82 -6.40
CA ALA A 196 26.24 -1.94 -6.59
C ALA A 196 26.74 -2.54 -5.27
N GLU A 197 27.12 -1.69 -4.31
CA GLU A 197 27.58 -2.11 -2.98
C GLU A 197 26.46 -2.82 -2.20
N VAL A 198 25.25 -2.25 -2.20
CA VAL A 198 24.09 -2.84 -1.52
C VAL A 198 23.69 -4.20 -2.13
N GLU A 199 23.72 -4.33 -3.45
CA GLU A 199 23.47 -5.62 -4.10
C GLU A 199 24.57 -6.65 -3.83
N ALA A 200 25.83 -6.22 -3.76
CA ALA A 200 26.94 -7.09 -3.37
C ALA A 200 26.76 -7.59 -1.93
N LEU A 201 26.32 -6.71 -1.02
CA LEU A 201 25.97 -7.07 0.36
C LEU A 201 24.87 -8.13 0.39
N TYR A 202 23.78 -7.95 -0.39
CA TYR A 202 22.68 -8.91 -0.44
C TYR A 202 23.16 -10.28 -0.92
N ARG A 203 23.93 -10.33 -2.02
CA ARG A 203 24.51 -11.59 -2.53
C ARG A 203 25.41 -12.28 -1.51
N LYS A 204 26.31 -11.52 -0.87
CA LYS A 204 27.26 -12.03 0.13
C LYS A 204 26.57 -12.63 1.35
N ASN A 205 25.44 -12.06 1.78
CA ASN A 205 24.70 -12.50 2.95
C ASN A 205 23.45 -13.32 2.59
N GLN A 206 23.27 -13.72 1.33
CA GLN A 206 22.11 -14.48 0.85
C GLN A 206 20.75 -13.85 1.25
N ILE A 207 20.69 -12.52 1.23
CA ILE A 207 19.47 -11.78 1.58
C ILE A 207 18.57 -11.77 0.34
N PRO A 208 17.31 -12.24 0.43
CA PRO A 208 16.37 -12.15 -0.69
C PRO A 208 16.14 -10.68 -1.03
N CYS A 209 16.16 -10.34 -2.30
CA CYS A 209 15.96 -8.96 -2.74
C CYS A 209 15.08 -8.85 -3.98
N LEU A 210 14.44 -7.69 -4.13
CA LEU A 210 13.63 -7.32 -5.28
C LEU A 210 14.08 -5.98 -5.84
N ASN A 211 14.22 -5.89 -7.16
CA ASN A 211 14.37 -4.61 -7.85
C ASN A 211 13.00 -3.94 -7.98
N SER A 212 12.82 -2.76 -7.38
CA SER A 212 11.54 -2.06 -7.27
C SER A 212 11.24 -1.12 -8.43
N THR A 213 12.13 -0.96 -9.42
CA THR A 213 12.07 0.12 -10.42
C THR A 213 10.75 0.22 -11.16
N ASN A 214 10.19 -0.93 -11.56
CA ASN A 214 9.01 -1.03 -12.40
C ASN A 214 7.81 -1.69 -11.70
N TYR A 215 7.87 -1.83 -10.38
CA TYR A 215 6.78 -2.42 -9.61
C TYR A 215 6.03 -1.37 -8.83
N SER A 216 4.71 -1.55 -8.75
CA SER A 216 3.89 -0.78 -7.81
C SER A 216 4.16 -1.22 -6.36
N VAL A 217 3.73 -0.40 -5.40
CA VAL A 217 3.88 -0.73 -3.98
C VAL A 217 3.12 -2.02 -3.62
N GLU A 218 1.96 -2.23 -4.24
CA GLU A 218 1.13 -3.43 -4.10
C GLU A 218 1.85 -4.69 -4.60
N GLU A 219 2.51 -4.61 -5.75
CA GLU A 219 3.26 -5.72 -6.34
C GLU A 219 4.50 -6.05 -5.52
N ILE A 220 5.25 -5.04 -5.07
CA ILE A 220 6.41 -5.20 -4.18
C ILE A 220 5.96 -5.91 -2.90
N ALA A 221 4.91 -5.41 -2.23
CA ALA A 221 4.41 -5.98 -0.99
C ALA A 221 3.97 -7.44 -1.18
N THR A 222 3.26 -7.74 -2.27
CA THR A 222 2.81 -9.11 -2.57
C THR A 222 3.98 -10.07 -2.78
N LYS A 223 5.03 -9.63 -3.50
CA LYS A 223 6.26 -10.43 -3.69
C LYS A 223 7.03 -10.63 -2.39
N ILE A 224 7.09 -9.62 -1.53
CA ILE A 224 7.71 -9.76 -0.19
C ILE A 224 6.98 -10.83 0.61
N LEU A 225 5.64 -10.78 0.66
CA LEU A 225 4.85 -11.78 1.38
C LEU A 225 5.12 -13.20 0.88
N ASP A 226 5.15 -13.38 -0.44
CA ASP A 226 5.39 -14.67 -1.08
C ASP A 226 6.80 -15.21 -0.81
N ILE A 227 7.84 -14.42 -1.09
CA ILE A 227 9.25 -14.81 -0.92
C ILE A 227 9.59 -15.08 0.55
N MET A 228 9.05 -14.26 1.47
CA MET A 228 9.31 -14.40 2.90
C MET A 228 8.39 -15.41 3.59
N GLY A 229 7.44 -16.02 2.85
CA GLY A 229 6.45 -16.93 3.43
C GLY A 229 5.59 -16.27 4.53
N LEU A 230 5.37 -14.96 4.43
CA LEU A 230 4.61 -14.21 5.42
C LEU A 230 3.12 -14.42 5.16
N ASN A 231 2.46 -15.06 6.12
CA ASN A 231 1.03 -15.22 6.05
C ASN A 231 0.36 -13.85 6.19
N ARG A 232 -0.54 -13.56 5.24
CA ARG A 232 -1.47 -12.44 5.36
C ARG A 232 -2.21 -12.60 6.67
N ARG A 233 -2.01 -11.65 7.59
CA ARG A 233 -2.84 -11.52 8.78
C ARG A 233 -4.12 -10.75 8.41
N MET A 234 -4.83 -11.24 7.39
CA MET A 234 -6.25 -10.94 7.28
C MET A 234 -6.96 -11.90 8.23
N TYR A 235 -6.79 -11.67 9.54
CA TYR A 235 -7.55 -12.44 10.51
C TYR A 235 -9.00 -12.11 10.41
#